data_AF-A0A524FVK2-F1
#
_entry.id   AF-A0A524FVK2-F1
#
_cell.length_a   1.000
_cell.length_b   1.000
_cell.length_c   1.000
_cell.angle_alpha   90.00
_cell.angle_beta   90.00
_cell.angle_gamma   90.00
#
_symmetry.space_group_name_H-M   'P 1'
#
loop_
_entity.id
_entity.type
_entity.pdbx_description
1 polymer ?
#
loop_
_entity_poly.entity_id
_entity_poly.type
_entity_poly.pdbx_seq_one_letter_code
_entity_poly.pdbx_strand_id
1 'polypeptide(L)'
;MDYSEWITIQLDYSARIDAIIDYVIRRPAIPRWWDPVSRPHVAILIPDPISGAEVRYYLSKCGEKQSNGRYGFAVVDIDTLPEGTLLEVKFNAMKANLYKMERVGTVSCWRWLGRSQGLPDFDSDNSIYWDYVLDTGTYSPRDMILA
;
A
#
# COMPACT_ATOMS: atom_id res chain seq x y z
N MET A 1 36.77 10.13 -27.55
CA MET A 1 36.36 9.40 -26.34
C MET A 1 35.12 10.11 -25.84
N ASP A 2 34.01 9.39 -25.92
CA ASP A 2 32.64 9.85 -25.81
C ASP A 2 32.24 9.82 -24.32
N TYR A 3 31.97 10.99 -23.75
CA TYR A 3 31.47 11.10 -22.38
C TYR A 3 30.03 11.59 -22.46
N SER A 4 29.11 10.65 -22.29
CA SER A 4 27.67 10.85 -22.26
C SER A 4 27.30 11.87 -21.18
N GLU A 5 26.82 13.03 -21.60
CA GLU A 5 26.26 14.06 -20.74
C GLU A 5 24.95 13.55 -20.14
N TRP A 6 24.95 13.26 -18.84
CA TRP A 6 23.72 13.00 -18.09
C TRP A 6 23.02 14.33 -17.83
N ILE A 7 22.01 14.65 -18.65
CA ILE A 7 21.13 15.79 -18.44
C ILE A 7 20.37 15.56 -17.12
N THR A 8 20.82 16.24 -16.06
CA THR A 8 20.10 16.34 -14.80
C THR A 8 19.28 17.61 -14.85
N ILE A 9 17.97 17.49 -15.04
CA ILE A 9 17.05 18.64 -14.96
C ILE A 9 16.86 18.93 -13.46
N GLN A 10 17.66 19.84 -12.90
CA GLN A 10 17.33 20.50 -11.64
C GLN A 10 16.28 21.58 -11.92
N LEU A 11 15.05 21.36 -11.44
CA LEU A 11 14.05 22.42 -11.34
C LEU A 11 14.22 23.12 -10.00
N ASP A 12 14.40 24.44 -10.09
CA ASP A 12 14.74 25.34 -8.99
C ASP A 12 13.73 25.33 -7.85
N TYR A 13 14.28 25.43 -6.63
CA TYR A 13 13.61 25.44 -5.34
C TYR A 13 12.78 26.71 -5.12
N SER A 14 11.51 26.53 -4.74
CA SER A 14 10.73 27.58 -4.06
C SER A 14 10.01 27.00 -2.83
N ALA A 15 10.56 27.32 -1.66
CA ALA A 15 9.98 27.38 -0.32
C ALA A 15 8.92 26.33 0.12
N ARG A 16 9.36 25.40 0.97
CA ARG A 16 8.58 24.69 2.03
C ARG A 16 7.18 24.18 1.62
N ILE A 17 7.17 23.15 0.79
CA ILE A 17 6.15 22.10 0.82
C ILE A 17 6.95 20.81 0.75
N ASP A 18 6.86 19.94 1.76
CA ASP A 18 7.43 18.60 1.68
C ASP A 18 6.85 17.94 0.43
N ALA A 19 7.67 17.79 -0.61
CA ALA A 19 7.26 17.14 -1.83
C ALA A 19 6.86 15.72 -1.47
N ILE A 20 5.55 15.45 -1.44
CA ILE A 20 5.01 14.10 -1.46
C ILE A 20 5.52 13.52 -2.77
N ILE A 21 6.58 12.72 -2.70
CA ILE A 21 7.17 12.19 -3.91
C ILE A 21 6.19 11.17 -4.47
N ASP A 22 5.61 11.51 -5.62
CA ASP A 22 4.61 10.72 -6.34
C ASP A 22 5.25 9.46 -6.93
N TYR A 23 5.50 8.47 -6.06
CA TYR A 23 6.12 7.21 -6.46
C TYR A 23 5.06 6.21 -6.88
N VAL A 24 5.00 5.97 -8.18
CA VAL A 24 4.29 4.84 -8.78
C VAL A 24 5.27 3.68 -8.95
N ILE A 25 4.96 2.54 -8.34
CA ILE A 25 5.81 1.34 -8.37
C ILE A 25 5.09 0.20 -9.09
N ARG A 26 5.83 -0.66 -9.78
CA ARG A 26 5.21 -1.80 -10.48
C ARG A 26 4.58 -2.80 -9.52
N ARG A 27 5.28 -3.13 -8.42
CA ARG A 27 4.80 -4.06 -7.40
C ARG A 27 5.11 -3.55 -6.00
N PRO A 28 4.11 -3.48 -5.12
CA PRO A 28 4.29 -3.19 -3.71
C PRO A 28 5.27 -4.15 -3.06
N ALA A 29 6.03 -3.63 -2.11
CA ALA A 29 6.77 -4.50 -1.20
C ALA A 29 5.75 -5.30 -0.38
N ILE A 30 5.86 -6.63 -0.43
CA ILE A 30 5.02 -7.55 0.34
C ILE A 30 5.88 -8.33 1.36
N PRO A 31 5.31 -8.74 2.50
CA PRO A 31 5.98 -9.62 3.45
C PRO A 31 6.44 -10.91 2.77
N ARG A 32 7.64 -11.39 3.11
CA ARG A 32 8.18 -12.65 2.56
C ARG A 32 7.76 -13.87 3.37
N TRP A 33 7.62 -13.70 4.68
CA TRP A 33 7.44 -14.79 5.63
C TRP A 33 6.10 -14.64 6.34
N TRP A 34 5.40 -15.75 6.50
CA TRP A 34 4.26 -15.82 7.40
C TRP A 34 4.77 -15.90 8.84
N ASP A 35 4.21 -15.07 9.70
CA ASP A 35 4.49 -15.07 11.14
C ASP A 35 3.16 -14.98 11.90
N PRO A 36 2.78 -16.02 12.67
CA PRO A 36 1.51 -16.03 13.40
C PRO A 36 1.44 -14.99 14.52
N VAL A 37 2.57 -14.44 14.96
CA VAL A 37 2.63 -13.44 16.02
C VAL A 37 2.44 -12.04 15.45
N SER A 38 3.27 -11.65 14.47
CA SER A 38 3.15 -10.32 13.87
C SER A 38 1.99 -10.16 12.88
N ARG A 39 1.38 -11.28 12.46
CA ARG A 39 0.19 -11.36 11.60
C ARG A 39 0.26 -10.40 10.40
N PRO A 40 1.26 -10.55 9.52
CA PRO A 40 1.31 -9.79 8.27
C PRO A 40 0.09 -10.13 7.42
N HIS A 41 -0.38 -9.17 6.62
CA HIS A 41 -1.45 -9.41 5.66
C HIS A 41 -1.40 -8.47 4.47
N VAL A 42 -2.08 -8.88 3.40
CA VAL A 42 -2.40 -8.03 2.26
C VAL A 42 -3.91 -8.06 2.10
N ALA A 43 -4.54 -6.91 2.02
CA ALA A 43 -5.99 -6.80 1.88
C ALA A 43 -6.36 -5.66 0.93
N ILE A 44 -7.49 -5.82 0.23
CA ILE A 44 -8.14 -4.70 -0.45
C ILE A 44 -9.07 -3.99 0.53
N LEU A 45 -9.13 -2.67 0.42
CA LEU A 45 -10.05 -1.83 1.18
C LEU A 45 -11.21 -1.43 0.27
N ILE A 46 -12.43 -1.77 0.69
CA ILE A 46 -13.65 -1.36 0.02
C ILE A 46 -14.52 -0.62 1.03
N PRO A 47 -14.93 0.62 0.77
CA PRO A 47 -15.90 1.29 1.62
C PRO A 47 -17.25 0.58 1.53
N ASP A 48 -17.84 0.25 2.66
CA ASP A 48 -19.21 -0.24 2.72
C ASP A 48 -20.14 0.89 2.23
N PRO A 49 -20.95 0.66 1.17
CA PRO A 49 -21.84 1.70 0.64
C PRO A 49 -22.91 2.15 1.64
N ILE A 50 -23.21 1.36 2.68
CA ILE A 50 -24.24 1.68 3.67
C ILE A 50 -23.63 2.41 4.87
N SER A 51 -22.60 1.85 5.49
CA SER A 51 -22.00 2.42 6.71
C SER A 51 -20.86 3.40 6.45
N GLY A 52 -20.30 3.41 5.24
CA GLY A 52 -19.06 4.12 4.91
C GLY A 52 -17.81 3.53 5.59
N ALA A 53 -17.94 2.42 6.32
CA ALA A 53 -16.81 1.78 6.99
C ALA A 53 -15.91 1.06 5.98
N GLU A 54 -14.59 1.12 6.18
CA GLU A 54 -13.65 0.37 5.35
C GLU A 54 -13.70 -1.13 5.68
N VAL A 55 -14.15 -1.93 4.71
CA VAL A 55 -14.15 -3.39 4.79
C VAL A 55 -12.88 -3.94 4.14
N ARG A 56 -12.19 -4.84 4.86
CA ARG A 56 -10.99 -5.53 4.40
C ARG A 56 -11.33 -6.88 3.79
N TYR A 57 -10.91 -7.10 2.54
CA TYR A 57 -10.91 -8.43 1.95
C TYR A 57 -9.47 -8.93 1.83
N TYR A 58 -9.14 -9.97 2.59
CA TYR A 58 -7.78 -10.50 2.69
C TYR A 58 -7.39 -11.29 1.45
N LEU A 59 -6.28 -10.87 0.85
CA LEU A 59 -5.65 -11.48 -0.33
C LEU A 59 -4.49 -12.42 0.03
N SER A 60 -4.06 -12.39 1.29
CA SER A 60 -2.92 -13.17 1.79
C SER A 60 -3.33 -14.39 2.61
N LYS A 61 -2.51 -15.44 2.54
CA LYS A 61 -2.63 -16.65 3.37
C LYS A 61 -1.25 -17.21 3.76
N CYS A 62 -1.24 -18.10 4.75
CA CYS A 62 -0.07 -18.92 5.05
C CYS A 62 0.27 -19.79 3.84
N GLY A 63 1.50 -19.65 3.35
CA GLY A 63 2.03 -20.43 2.24
C GLY A 63 2.70 -21.73 2.69
N GLU A 64 3.40 -22.37 1.76
CA GLU A 64 4.07 -23.63 2.02
C GLU A 64 5.27 -23.48 2.97
N LYS A 65 5.52 -24.53 3.75
CA LYS A 65 6.70 -24.64 4.62
C LYS A 65 7.94 -24.84 3.75
N GLN A 66 8.91 -23.96 3.92
CA GLN A 66 10.18 -23.98 3.19
C GLN A 66 11.21 -24.89 3.89
N SER A 67 12.31 -25.21 3.20
CA SER A 67 13.40 -26.07 3.72
C SER A 67 14.07 -25.52 4.98
N ASN A 68 14.00 -24.21 5.21
CA ASN A 68 14.51 -23.54 6.42
C ASN A 68 13.52 -23.59 7.61
N GLY A 69 12.41 -24.31 7.47
CA GLY A 69 11.39 -24.45 8.52
C GLY A 69 10.40 -23.29 8.63
N ARG A 70 10.59 -22.20 7.89
CA ARG A 70 9.66 -21.05 7.87
C ARG A 70 8.51 -21.27 6.90
N TYR A 71 7.37 -20.65 7.18
CA TYR A 71 6.23 -20.63 6.27
C TYR A 71 6.32 -19.43 5.33
N GLY A 72 6.13 -19.67 4.03
CA GLY A 72 6.06 -18.60 3.04
C GLY A 72 4.82 -17.72 3.25
N PHE A 73 4.88 -16.47 2.81
CA PHE A 73 3.73 -15.59 2.75
C PHE A 73 3.17 -15.62 1.32
N ALA A 74 1.94 -16.13 1.15
CA ALA A 74 1.31 -16.25 -0.16
C ALA A 74 0.26 -15.16 -0.34
N VAL A 75 0.29 -14.48 -1.49
CA VAL A 75 -0.69 -13.45 -1.89
C VAL A 75 -1.23 -13.83 -3.25
N VAL A 76 -2.53 -13.64 -3.47
CA VAL A 76 -3.11 -13.77 -4.81
C VAL A 76 -2.53 -12.71 -5.75
N ASP A 77 -2.72 -12.89 -7.05
CA ASP A 77 -2.22 -11.92 -8.03
C ASP A 77 -2.92 -10.57 -7.87
N ILE A 78 -2.15 -9.53 -7.53
CA ILE A 78 -2.63 -8.17 -7.33
C ILE A 78 -2.59 -7.36 -8.63
N ASP A 79 -1.84 -7.81 -9.66
CA ASP A 79 -1.65 -7.04 -10.89
C ASP A 79 -2.92 -7.00 -11.77
N THR A 80 -3.88 -7.91 -11.49
CA THR A 80 -5.16 -8.03 -12.19
C THR A 80 -6.29 -7.23 -11.52
N LEU A 81 -6.01 -6.54 -10.42
CA LEU A 81 -7.02 -5.77 -9.70
C LEU A 81 -7.47 -4.53 -10.52
N PRO A 82 -8.73 -4.11 -10.38
CA PRO A 82 -9.23 -2.91 -11.06
C PRO A 82 -8.45 -1.66 -10.68
N GLU A 83 -8.38 -0.70 -11.62
CA GLU A 83 -7.86 0.63 -11.33
C GLU A 83 -8.66 1.32 -10.23
N GLY A 84 -7.99 2.09 -9.38
CA GLY A 84 -8.58 2.69 -8.18
C GLY A 84 -8.61 1.79 -6.96
N THR A 85 -8.35 0.47 -7.11
CA THR A 85 -8.31 -0.46 -5.96
C THR A 85 -7.30 0.01 -4.92
N LEU A 86 -7.72 0.01 -3.65
CA LEU A 86 -6.86 0.30 -2.52
C LEU A 86 -6.29 -0.98 -1.94
N LEU A 87 -4.99 -1.00 -1.71
CA LEU A 87 -4.26 -2.15 -1.19
C LEU A 87 -3.56 -1.79 0.10
N GLU A 88 -4.00 -2.41 1.19
CA GLU A 88 -3.31 -2.39 2.47
C GLU A 88 -2.30 -3.52 2.51
N VAL A 89 -1.05 -3.17 2.80
CA VAL A 89 0.02 -4.15 3.04
C VAL A 89 0.54 -3.96 4.47
N LYS A 90 0.15 -4.87 5.36
CA LYS A 90 0.61 -4.92 6.75
C LYS A 90 1.83 -5.84 6.86
N PHE A 91 2.93 -5.30 7.34
CA PHE A 91 4.17 -6.06 7.54
C PHE A 91 4.26 -6.67 8.94
N ASN A 92 3.71 -5.98 9.93
CA ASN A 92 3.65 -6.42 11.32
C ASN A 92 2.66 -5.56 12.09
N ALA A 93 2.60 -5.74 13.42
CA ALA A 93 1.76 -4.98 14.32
C ALA A 93 1.97 -3.46 14.28
N MET A 94 3.11 -2.94 13.80
CA MET A 94 3.43 -1.51 13.86
C MET A 94 3.57 -0.83 12.50
N LYS A 95 3.59 -1.61 11.41
CA LYS A 95 3.93 -1.11 10.08
C LYS A 95 2.96 -1.63 9.04
N ALA A 96 2.31 -0.69 8.36
CA ALA A 96 1.56 -0.97 7.15
C ALA A 96 1.74 0.16 6.14
N ASN A 97 1.55 -0.16 4.86
CA ASN A 97 1.52 0.80 3.77
C ASN A 97 0.17 0.70 3.05
N LEU A 98 -0.31 1.84 2.56
CA LEU A 98 -1.45 1.93 1.67
C LEU A 98 -0.97 2.28 0.26
N TYR A 99 -1.53 1.57 -0.72
CA TYR A 99 -1.32 1.84 -2.13
C TYR A 99 -2.65 1.97 -2.87
N LYS A 100 -2.64 2.67 -3.99
CA LYS A 100 -3.75 2.74 -4.94
C LYS A 100 -3.31 2.20 -6.29
N MET A 101 -4.12 1.33 -6.88
CA MET A 101 -3.91 0.81 -8.21
C MET A 101 -4.14 1.91 -9.25
N GLU A 102 -3.18 2.07 -10.16
CA GLU A 102 -3.24 3.04 -11.26
C GLU A 102 -2.70 2.42 -12.54
N ARG A 103 -3.27 2.82 -13.67
CA ARG A 103 -2.75 2.41 -14.98
C ARG A 103 -1.82 3.47 -15.54
N VAL A 104 -0.55 3.12 -15.69
CA VAL A 104 0.43 3.93 -16.42
C VAL A 104 0.50 3.39 -17.85
N GLY A 105 -0.32 3.97 -18.74
CA GLY A 105 -0.55 3.43 -20.07
C GLY A 105 -1.29 2.11 -20.00
N THR A 106 -0.65 1.01 -20.40
CA THR A 106 -1.22 -0.36 -20.35
C THR A 106 -0.69 -1.18 -19.17
N VAL A 107 0.13 -0.59 -18.30
CA VAL A 107 0.78 -1.30 -17.19
C VAL A 107 0.08 -0.98 -15.88
N SER A 108 -0.32 -2.02 -15.16
CA SER A 108 -0.79 -1.92 -13.78
C SER A 108 0.37 -1.53 -12.86
N CYS A 109 0.19 -0.43 -12.13
CA CYS A 109 1.14 0.06 -11.15
C CYS A 109 0.42 0.46 -9.85
N TRP A 110 1.20 0.70 -8.82
CA TRP A 110 0.73 1.02 -7.48
C TRP A 110 1.31 2.34 -7.02
N ARG A 111 0.46 3.35 -6.87
CA ARG A 111 0.82 4.61 -6.23
C ARG A 111 0.87 4.41 -4.72
N TRP A 112 1.98 4.77 -4.09
CA TRP A 112 2.06 4.77 -2.64
C TRP A 112 1.31 5.97 -2.07
N LEU A 113 0.33 5.73 -1.19
CA LEU A 113 -0.46 6.80 -0.57
C LEU A 113 0.07 7.17 0.81
N GLY A 114 0.56 6.20 1.57
CA GLY A 114 1.08 6.49 2.90
C GLY A 114 1.53 5.27 3.68
N ARG A 115 2.07 5.53 4.87
CA ARG A 115 2.46 4.51 5.84
C ARG A 115 1.83 4.81 7.19
N SER A 116 1.36 3.77 7.87
CA SER A 116 1.06 3.84 9.29
C SER A 116 2.29 3.40 10.07
N GLN A 117 2.68 4.21 11.06
CA GLN A 117 3.69 3.87 12.07
C GLN A 117 3.06 3.96 13.46
N GLY A 118 3.10 2.86 14.21
CA GLY A 118 2.64 2.84 15.59
C GLY A 118 1.15 2.58 15.74
N LEU A 119 0.66 1.43 15.25
CA LEU A 119 -0.64 0.95 15.72
C LEU A 119 -0.55 0.69 17.23
N PRO A 120 -1.56 1.08 18.02
CA PRO A 120 -1.44 1.19 19.47
C PRO A 120 -1.34 -0.15 20.20
N ASP A 121 -1.68 -1.28 19.56
CA ASP A 121 -1.70 -2.58 20.25
C ASP A 121 -1.57 -3.79 19.29
N PHE A 122 -0.96 -4.87 19.81
CA PHE A 122 -0.87 -6.20 19.19
C PHE A 122 -2.20 -6.96 19.20
N ASP A 123 -3.05 -6.72 20.20
CA ASP A 123 -4.31 -7.46 20.40
C ASP A 123 -5.51 -6.81 19.71
N SER A 124 -5.34 -5.60 19.21
CA SER A 124 -6.42 -4.93 18.52
C SER A 124 -6.53 -5.46 17.09
N ASP A 125 -7.68 -6.04 16.78
CA ASP A 125 -8.23 -6.19 15.42
C ASP A 125 -8.49 -4.81 14.77
N ASN A 126 -7.77 -3.76 15.21
CA ASN A 126 -7.87 -2.39 14.75
C ASN A 126 -7.31 -2.34 13.34
N SER A 127 -8.22 -2.60 12.42
CA SER A 127 -8.38 -1.83 11.20
C SER A 127 -7.66 -0.48 11.30
N ILE A 128 -6.62 -0.32 10.49
CA ILE A 128 -5.91 0.95 10.35
C ILE A 128 -6.90 1.95 9.76
N TYR A 129 -7.19 3.02 10.49
CA TYR A 129 -8.03 4.10 9.99
C TYR A 129 -7.16 5.05 9.17
N TRP A 130 -7.11 4.82 7.86
CA TRP A 130 -6.23 5.57 6.95
C TRP A 130 -6.61 7.05 6.86
N ASP A 131 -7.86 7.40 7.13
CA ASP A 131 -8.38 8.77 7.20
C ASP A 131 -7.61 9.67 8.17
N TYR A 132 -7.02 9.11 9.23
CA TYR A 132 -6.26 9.87 10.24
C TYR A 132 -4.74 9.84 9.99
N VAL A 133 -4.28 9.03 9.05
CA VAL A 133 -2.84 8.82 8.75
C VAL A 133 -2.42 9.59 7.51
N LEU A 134 -3.34 9.80 6.58
CA LEU A 134 -3.12 10.54 5.36
C LEU A 134 -3.40 12.02 5.61
N ASP A 135 -2.37 12.78 6.01
CA ASP A 135 -2.41 14.25 6.14
C ASP A 135 -2.47 14.96 4.76
N THR A 136 -2.68 14.19 3.70
CA THR A 136 -2.77 14.67 2.33
C THR A 136 -4.24 14.87 2.00
N GLY A 137 -4.69 16.11 1.85
CA GLY A 137 -6.05 16.51 1.45
C GLY A 137 -6.50 16.03 0.04
N THR A 138 -6.03 14.86 -0.39
CA THR A 138 -6.28 14.16 -1.66
C THR A 138 -6.90 12.78 -1.45
N TYR A 139 -7.08 12.31 -0.21
CA TYR A 139 -7.78 11.05 0.08
C TYR A 139 -8.97 11.31 1.00
N SER A 140 -10.17 11.18 0.44
CA SER A 140 -11.42 11.04 1.17
C SER A 140 -12.07 9.78 0.62
N PRO A 141 -12.27 8.71 1.42
CA PRO A 141 -12.98 7.51 0.99
C PRO A 141 -14.38 7.82 0.43
N ARG A 142 -14.96 8.96 0.84
CA ARG A 142 -16.29 9.41 0.40
C ARG A 142 -16.31 9.89 -1.05
N ASP A 143 -15.17 10.29 -1.60
CA ASP A 143 -15.11 10.90 -2.94
C ASP A 143 -15.05 9.83 -4.06
N MET A 144 -14.84 8.55 -3.71
CA MET A 144 -14.81 7.45 -4.69
C MET A 144 -16.19 6.89 -5.07
N ILE A 145 -17.28 7.37 -4.44
CA ILE A 145 -18.66 6.92 -4.75
C ILE A 145 -19.31 7.77 -5.87
N LEU A 146 -18.67 8.87 -6.30
CA LEU A 146 -19.26 9.82 -7.26
C LEU A 146 -18.54 9.90 -8.63
N ALA A 147 -17.71 8.93 -9.00
CA ALA A 147 -17.05 8.88 -10.31
C ALA A 147 -17.52 7.69 -11.16
#